data_AF-A0AA86PT74-F1
#
_entry.id   AF-A0AA86PT74-F1
#
_cell.length_a   1.000
_cell.length_b   1.000
_cell.length_c   1.000
_cell.angle_alpha   90.00
_cell.angle_beta   90.00
_cell.angle_gamma   90.00
#
_symmetry.space_group_name_H-M   'P 1'
#
loop_
_entity.id
_entity.type
_entity.pdbx_description
1 polymer ?
#
loop_
_entity_poly.entity_id
_entity_poly.type
_entity_poly.pdbx_seq_one_letter_code
_entity_poly.pdbx_strand_id
1 'polypeptide(L)'
;MIFNLCIYIYFIITSNSAISLQDRRYIFNHLQSRWADDIPRVKQGVSTGDVISQKLFLACVDPILFELDEKGYRAVMYADDLTVLHKRGEYHQTVELLANMFQKIGLVINKDKCEGTDPSSGNTTGVIEFLGQNIGINSEPIAVQIQKQLQTRIKALQKYDIPKFYQYLIFKQCIIPSANYGPFLEASITETQLADAKDKYDYIDIMLAEAMEEILESDLPTKDLLDVMLLWWFVFFFFLFFFFLFVVFFFFFFWVVCCVWFCFFFLFVVFGVFVVVGGGLLVLGWLLLVVFFLCGGFCCNFKLCYQVMEVQLV
;
A
#
# COMPACT_ATOMS: atom_id res chain seq x y z
N MET A 1 32.97 5.12 9.41
CA MET A 1 32.64 6.30 10.25
C MET A 1 31.16 6.65 10.05
N ILE A 2 30.24 5.71 10.33
CA ILE A 2 28.78 5.86 10.10
C ILE A 2 28.00 5.29 11.32
N PHE A 3 28.67 5.13 12.47
CA PHE A 3 28.04 4.87 13.77
C PHE A 3 27.23 6.10 14.26
N ASN A 4 27.54 7.28 13.73
CA ASN A 4 27.00 8.56 14.20
C ASN A 4 25.57 8.86 13.72
N LEU A 5 25.15 8.46 12.51
CA LEU A 5 23.79 8.75 12.05
C LEU A 5 22.74 7.97 12.86
N CYS A 6 22.96 6.67 13.09
CA CYS A 6 22.04 5.87 13.91
C CYS A 6 22.00 6.34 15.37
N ILE A 7 23.13 6.82 15.92
CA ILE A 7 23.15 7.46 17.25
C ILE A 7 22.36 8.77 17.24
N TYR A 8 22.51 9.58 16.20
CA TYR A 8 21.79 10.84 16.08
C TYR A 8 20.27 10.61 15.95
N ILE A 9 19.86 9.63 15.14
CA ILE A 9 18.47 9.15 15.06
C ILE A 9 17.98 8.70 16.45
N TYR A 10 18.77 7.90 17.17
CA TYR A 10 18.43 7.46 18.52
C TYR A 10 18.21 8.65 19.46
N PHE A 11 19.09 9.66 19.40
CA PHE A 11 18.96 10.86 20.22
C PHE A 11 17.66 11.62 19.89
N ILE A 12 17.37 11.88 18.62
CA ILE A 12 16.12 12.56 18.19
C ILE A 12 14.88 11.80 18.69
N ILE A 13 14.88 10.47 18.55
CA ILE A 13 13.71 9.65 18.89
C ILE A 13 13.50 9.60 20.41
N THR A 14 14.57 9.49 21.18
CA THR A 14 14.47 9.39 22.65
C THR A 14 14.14 10.72 23.31
N SER A 15 14.61 11.83 22.75
CA SER A 15 14.37 13.19 23.25
C SER A 15 12.98 13.73 22.89
N ASN A 16 12.36 13.23 21.82
CA ASN A 16 11.04 13.69 21.38
C ASN A 16 9.89 12.97 22.11
N SER A 17 9.33 13.61 23.14
CA SER A 17 8.21 13.09 23.93
C SER A 17 6.91 12.89 23.13
N ALA A 18 6.78 13.45 21.92
CA ALA A 18 5.61 13.25 21.07
C ALA A 18 5.61 11.88 20.36
N ILE A 19 6.75 11.19 20.30
CA ILE A 19 6.86 9.86 19.70
C ILE A 19 6.47 8.80 20.73
N SER A 20 5.42 8.03 20.44
CA SER A 20 4.90 7.00 21.34
C SER A 20 5.94 5.90 21.62
N LEU A 21 5.85 5.25 22.79
CA LEU A 21 6.76 4.14 23.15
C LEU A 21 6.73 3.00 22.10
N GLN A 22 5.55 2.75 21.52
CA GLN A 22 5.37 1.73 20.49
C GLN A 22 6.13 2.09 19.20
N ASP A 23 6.04 3.33 18.75
CA ASP A 23 6.75 3.81 17.57
C ASP A 23 8.27 3.81 17.78
N ARG A 24 8.73 4.21 18.97
CA ARG A 24 10.16 4.14 19.33
C ARG A 24 10.67 2.70 19.22
N ARG A 25 9.95 1.73 19.78
CA ARG A 25 10.30 0.31 19.69
C ARG A 25 10.33 -0.18 18.25
N TYR A 26 9.34 0.21 17.44
CA TYR A 26 9.32 -0.12 16.02
C TYR A 26 10.58 0.40 15.31
N ILE A 27 10.92 1.68 15.50
CA ILE A 27 12.08 2.28 14.86
C ILE A 27 13.38 1.60 15.33
N PHE A 28 13.52 1.29 16.62
CA PHE A 28 14.71 0.59 17.12
C PHE A 28 14.82 -0.81 16.55
N ASN A 29 13.74 -1.58 16.54
CA ASN A 29 13.73 -2.91 15.93
C ASN A 29 14.06 -2.83 14.44
N HIS A 30 13.59 -1.79 13.74
CA HIS A 30 13.89 -1.53 12.33
C HIS A 30 15.39 -1.23 12.09
N LEU A 31 15.99 -0.39 12.93
CA LEU A 31 17.42 -0.11 12.85
C LEU A 31 18.26 -1.33 13.23
N GLN A 32 17.75 -2.19 14.12
CA GLN A 32 18.41 -3.42 14.57
C GLN A 32 18.23 -4.60 13.60
N SER A 33 17.11 -4.71 12.88
CA SER A 33 16.85 -5.83 11.96
C SER A 33 17.84 -5.87 10.79
N ARG A 34 18.51 -4.76 10.51
CA ARG A 34 19.65 -4.65 9.59
C ARG A 34 20.91 -5.38 10.05
N TRP A 35 20.95 -5.81 11.31
CA TRP A 35 22.02 -6.61 11.91
C TRP A 35 21.70 -8.12 11.93
N ALA A 36 20.65 -8.56 11.23
CA ALA A 36 20.36 -9.98 11.04
C ALA A 36 21.54 -10.69 10.35
N ASP A 37 21.93 -11.84 10.88
CA ASP A 37 23.12 -12.58 10.42
C ASP A 37 23.01 -13.07 8.97
N ASP A 38 21.80 -13.09 8.41
CA ASP A 38 21.47 -13.70 7.12
C ASP A 38 21.61 -12.72 5.93
N ILE A 39 21.83 -11.43 6.18
CA ILE A 39 21.96 -10.39 5.14
C ILE A 39 23.44 -9.96 5.07
N PRO A 40 24.05 -9.84 3.88
CA PRO A 40 25.40 -9.30 3.73
C PRO A 40 25.51 -7.98 4.51
N ARG A 41 26.34 -8.00 5.55
CA ARG A 41 26.41 -6.94 6.56
C ARG A 41 26.80 -5.61 5.93
N VAL A 42 25.82 -4.81 5.51
CA VAL A 42 26.02 -3.38 5.29
C VAL A 42 26.19 -2.80 6.68
N LYS A 43 27.45 -2.55 7.07
CA LYS A 43 27.82 -2.23 8.45
C LYS A 43 27.01 -1.07 9.05
N GLN A 44 26.42 -0.18 8.23
CA GLN A 44 25.93 1.13 8.63
C GLN A 44 24.84 1.66 7.67
N GLY A 45 23.89 2.47 8.17
CA GLY A 45 22.87 3.17 7.36
C GLY A 45 21.42 2.74 7.63
N VAL A 46 20.46 3.49 7.07
CA VAL A 46 19.03 3.14 7.13
C VAL A 46 18.66 2.32 5.89
N SER A 47 17.66 1.44 6.01
CA SER A 47 17.21 0.61 4.90
C SER A 47 16.73 1.40 3.68
N THR A 48 17.31 1.17 2.51
CA THR A 48 16.69 1.63 1.27
C THR A 48 15.41 0.81 1.00
N GLY A 49 14.30 1.49 0.68
CA GLY A 49 13.02 0.85 0.31
C GLY A 49 11.97 0.74 1.41
N ASP A 50 12.30 1.02 2.68
CA ASP A 50 11.29 1.11 3.74
C ASP A 50 10.79 2.56 3.90
N VAL A 51 9.47 2.72 4.00
CA VAL A 51 8.76 4.00 4.13
C VAL A 51 9.30 4.84 5.30
N ILE A 52 9.72 4.22 6.40
CA ILE A 52 10.22 4.98 7.57
C ILE A 52 11.61 5.55 7.35
N SER A 53 12.38 4.97 6.44
CA SER A 53 13.81 5.27 6.30
C SER A 53 14.05 6.66 5.74
N GLN A 54 13.26 7.04 4.74
CA GLN A 54 13.30 8.38 4.18
C GLN A 54 12.88 9.41 5.22
N LYS A 55 11.84 9.12 6.02
CA LYS A 55 11.40 10.00 7.09
C LYS A 55 12.45 10.20 8.17
N LEU A 56 13.16 9.14 8.56
CA LEU A 56 14.26 9.21 9.53
C LEU A 56 15.44 10.01 8.98
N PHE A 57 15.79 9.82 7.70
CA PHE A 57 16.82 10.60 7.04
C PHE A 57 16.46 12.10 7.03
N LEU A 58 15.25 12.45 6.58
CA LEU A 58 14.79 13.84 6.56
C LEU A 58 14.79 14.46 7.98
N ALA A 59 14.32 13.72 9.00
CA ALA A 59 14.34 14.20 10.37
C ALA A 59 15.76 14.48 10.91
N CYS A 60 16.78 13.81 10.37
CA CYS A 60 18.18 14.07 10.76
C CYS A 60 18.76 15.28 10.07
N VAL A 61 18.38 15.51 8.82
CA VAL A 61 18.94 16.59 8.00
C VAL A 61 18.21 17.92 8.22
N ASP A 62 16.94 17.89 8.60
CA ASP A 62 16.11 19.08 8.83
C ASP A 62 16.78 20.13 9.75
N PRO A 63 17.39 19.76 10.90
CA PRO A 63 18.11 20.74 11.73
C PRO A 63 19.34 21.36 11.04
N ILE A 64 20.02 20.61 10.16
CA ILE A 64 21.18 21.11 9.40
C ILE A 64 20.71 22.11 8.33
N LEU A 65 19.58 21.85 7.68
CA LEU A 65 18.98 22.79 6.72
C LEU A 65 18.52 24.07 7.40
N PHE A 66 17.96 23.97 8.60
CA PHE A 66 17.62 25.15 9.40
C PHE A 66 18.87 25.96 9.80
N GLU A 67 19.94 25.29 10.26
CA GLU A 67 21.23 25.95 10.57
C GLU A 67 21.82 26.66 9.32
N LEU A 68 21.63 26.10 8.12
CA LEU A 68 22.05 26.73 6.85
C LEU A 68 21.25 28.00 6.55
N ASP A 69 19.94 27.97 6.71
CA ASP A 69 19.07 29.13 6.47
C ASP A 69 19.37 30.26 7.48
N GLU A 70 19.60 29.94 8.75
CA GLU A 70 20.05 30.90 9.77
C GLU A 70 21.39 31.55 9.43
N LYS A 71 22.29 30.83 8.77
CA LYS A 71 23.56 31.36 8.25
C LYS A 71 23.40 32.17 6.95
N GLY A 72 22.18 32.31 6.44
CA GLY A 72 21.84 33.08 5.25
C GLY A 72 22.04 32.33 3.94
N TYR A 73 22.24 31.01 3.97
CA TYR A 73 22.31 30.21 2.75
C TYR A 73 20.91 29.83 2.28
N ARG A 74 20.68 29.89 0.98
CA ARG A 74 19.48 29.32 0.36
C ARG A 74 19.82 27.96 -0.22
N ALA A 75 19.09 26.94 0.20
CA ALA A 75 19.32 25.56 -0.22
C ALA A 75 18.03 24.90 -0.67
N VAL A 76 18.15 23.99 -1.63
CA VAL A 76 17.08 23.09 -2.08
C VAL A 76 17.61 21.68 -1.99
N MET A 77 16.87 20.81 -1.33
CA MET A 77 17.25 19.42 -1.11
C MET A 77 16.14 18.50 -1.60
N TYR A 78 16.52 17.45 -2.32
CA TYR A 78 15.63 16.36 -2.71
C TYR A 78 16.32 15.03 -2.42
N ALA A 79 15.79 14.28 -1.44
CA ALA A 79 16.51 13.12 -0.88
C ALA A 79 17.95 13.53 -0.52
N ASP A 80 18.98 12.86 -1.00
CA ASP A 80 20.39 13.17 -0.73
C ASP A 80 21.01 14.24 -1.65
N ASP A 81 20.32 14.64 -2.71
CA ASP A 81 20.79 15.70 -3.62
C ASP A 81 20.50 17.09 -3.02
N LEU A 82 21.55 17.86 -2.78
CA LEU A 82 21.50 19.20 -2.18
C LEU A 82 22.13 20.23 -3.12
N THR A 83 21.36 21.24 -3.49
CA THR A 83 21.85 22.43 -4.20
C THR A 83 21.84 23.63 -3.25
N VAL A 84 22.95 24.36 -3.18
CA VAL A 84 23.09 25.54 -2.30
C VAL A 84 23.55 26.74 -3.11
N LEU A 85 22.88 27.88 -2.91
CA LEU A 85 23.34 29.15 -3.45
C LEU A 85 24.53 29.65 -2.64
N HIS A 86 25.63 29.95 -3.32
CA HIS A 86 26.83 30.50 -2.70
C HIS A 86 27.28 31.77 -3.43
N LYS A 87 28.14 32.55 -2.78
CA LYS A 87 28.76 33.70 -3.43
C LYS A 87 29.81 33.23 -4.43
N ARG A 88 30.00 34.03 -5.47
CA ARG A 88 31.01 33.76 -6.52
C ARG A 88 32.41 33.69 -5.89
N GLY A 89 33.13 32.60 -6.17
CA GLY A 89 34.49 32.38 -5.64
C GLY A 89 34.54 31.75 -4.25
N GLU A 90 33.40 31.51 -3.60
CA GLU A 90 33.30 30.85 -2.29
C GLU A 90 32.90 29.37 -2.40
N TYR A 91 33.02 28.76 -3.59
CA TYR A 91 32.61 27.37 -3.83
C TYR A 91 33.27 26.39 -2.84
N HIS A 92 34.60 26.37 -2.77
CA HIS A 92 35.32 25.43 -1.91
C HIS A 92 35.03 25.65 -0.41
N GLN A 93 34.91 26.92 0.01
CA GLN A 93 34.57 27.28 1.39
C GLN A 93 33.17 26.79 1.75
N THR A 94 32.21 26.93 0.82
CA THR A 94 30.83 26.46 1.01
C THR A 94 30.78 24.94 1.09
N VAL A 95 31.48 24.21 0.21
CA VAL A 95 31.56 22.75 0.25
C VAL A 95 32.17 22.27 1.57
N GLU A 96 33.21 22.93 2.07
CA GLU A 96 33.86 22.56 3.32
C GLU A 96 32.99 22.87 4.55
N LEU A 97 32.30 24.01 4.56
CA LEU A 97 31.29 24.34 5.57
C LEU A 97 30.19 23.28 5.62
N LEU A 98 29.62 22.92 4.47
CA LEU A 98 28.59 21.89 4.36
C LEU A 98 29.12 20.54 4.85
N ALA A 99 30.34 20.16 4.45
CA ALA A 99 30.94 18.90 4.87
C ALA A 99 31.06 18.83 6.40
N ASN A 100 31.50 19.91 7.04
CA ASN A 100 31.60 20.00 8.50
C ASN A 100 30.22 19.93 9.17
N MET A 101 29.20 20.59 8.62
CA MET A 101 27.84 20.58 9.17
C MET A 101 27.21 19.19 9.09
N PHE A 102 27.27 18.54 7.92
CA PHE A 102 26.73 17.19 7.73
C PHE A 102 27.52 16.12 8.50
N GLN A 103 28.82 16.33 8.73
CA GLN A 103 29.62 15.45 9.57
C GLN A 103 29.13 15.42 11.03
N LYS A 104 28.54 16.51 11.56
CA LYS A 104 27.94 16.55 12.91
C LYS A 104 26.86 15.49 13.11
N ILE A 105 26.11 15.18 12.05
CA ILE A 105 25.04 14.16 12.06
C ILE A 105 25.51 12.82 11.50
N GLY A 106 26.82 12.64 11.30
CA GLY A 106 27.40 11.40 10.81
C GLY A 106 27.22 11.14 9.32
N LEU A 107 26.89 12.17 8.53
CA LEU A 107 26.84 12.11 7.07
C LEU A 107 28.16 12.63 6.48
N VAL A 108 28.49 12.17 5.28
CA VAL A 108 29.70 12.56 4.56
C VAL A 108 29.31 13.03 3.16
N ILE A 109 29.79 14.19 2.76
CA ILE A 109 29.60 14.72 1.41
C ILE A 109 30.53 13.99 0.45
N ASN A 110 29.97 13.52 -0.67
CA ASN A 110 30.76 12.97 -1.76
C ASN A 110 31.35 14.10 -2.61
N LYS A 111 32.60 14.48 -2.30
CA LYS A 111 33.30 15.58 -2.97
C LYS A 111 33.48 15.37 -4.47
N ASP A 112 33.55 14.11 -4.93
CA ASP A 112 33.73 13.79 -6.34
C ASP A 112 32.48 14.11 -7.18
N LYS A 113 31.32 14.21 -6.53
CA LYS A 113 30.06 14.63 -7.16
C LYS A 113 29.73 16.10 -6.93
N CYS A 114 30.55 16.83 -6.18
CA CYS A 114 30.30 18.25 -5.95
C CYS A 114 30.71 19.03 -7.20
N GLU A 115 29.77 19.79 -7.73
CA GLU A 115 29.98 20.68 -8.88
C GLU A 115 29.42 22.07 -8.55
N GLY A 116 29.91 23.08 -9.25
CA GLY A 116 29.43 24.45 -9.13
C GLY A 116 29.18 25.06 -10.50
N THR A 117 28.39 26.13 -10.55
CA THR A 117 28.16 26.92 -11.76
C THR A 117 29.20 28.03 -11.94
N ASP A 118 30.05 28.27 -10.94
CA ASP A 118 31.11 29.27 -11.02
C ASP A 118 32.45 28.67 -11.48
N PRO A 119 33.36 29.48 -12.07
CA PRO A 119 34.65 28.98 -12.53
C PRO A 119 35.57 28.46 -11.40
N SER A 120 35.35 28.88 -10.15
CA SER A 120 36.16 28.42 -9.01
C SER A 120 35.88 26.98 -8.64
N SER A 121 34.74 26.43 -9.07
CA SER A 121 34.46 24.99 -8.99
C SER A 121 35.27 24.13 -9.97
N GLY A 122 35.97 24.75 -10.93
CA GLY A 122 36.63 24.04 -12.03
C GLY A 122 35.68 23.68 -13.18
N ASN A 123 34.37 23.92 -13.03
CA ASN A 123 33.40 23.74 -14.11
C ASN A 123 33.40 24.95 -15.06
N THR A 124 33.75 24.70 -16.33
CA THR A 124 33.82 25.74 -17.36
C THR A 124 32.49 25.95 -18.12
N THR A 125 31.53 25.04 -17.99
CA THR A 125 30.23 25.16 -18.69
C THR A 125 29.32 26.17 -17.99
N GLY A 126 29.50 26.34 -16.67
CA GLY A 126 28.66 27.17 -15.82
C GLY A 126 27.27 26.58 -15.58
N VAL A 127 27.15 25.24 -15.74
CA VAL A 127 25.92 24.47 -15.66
C VAL A 127 26.14 23.24 -14.79
N ILE A 128 25.19 22.94 -13.93
CA ILE A 128 25.15 21.73 -13.08
C ILE A 128 23.86 20.95 -13.37
N GLU A 129 23.83 19.65 -13.06
CA GLU A 129 22.62 18.84 -13.15
C GLU A 129 21.94 18.74 -11.78
N PHE A 130 20.63 18.99 -11.73
CA PHE A 130 19.79 18.76 -10.55
C PHE A 130 18.47 18.14 -10.97
N LEU A 131 18.12 16.99 -10.39
CA LEU A 131 16.91 16.22 -10.71
C LEU A 131 16.72 15.93 -12.21
N GLY A 132 17.82 15.65 -12.92
CA GLY A 132 17.79 15.34 -14.35
C GLY A 132 17.66 16.55 -15.26
N GLN A 133 17.79 17.77 -14.72
CA GLN A 133 17.75 19.02 -15.46
C GLN A 133 19.05 19.80 -15.28
N ASN A 134 19.57 20.35 -16.37
CA ASN A 134 20.70 21.26 -16.35
C ASN A 134 20.25 22.64 -15.89
N ILE A 135 20.93 23.17 -14.88
CA ILE A 135 20.66 24.48 -14.27
C ILE A 135 21.95 25.29 -14.29
N GLY A 136 21.89 26.55 -14.74
CA GLY A 136 23.03 27.44 -14.73
C GLY A 136 22.81 28.70 -15.55
N ILE A 137 23.83 29.54 -15.64
CA ILE A 137 23.74 30.78 -16.44
C ILE A 137 23.61 30.45 -17.93
N ASN A 138 24.23 29.36 -18.36
CA ASN A 138 24.25 28.93 -19.76
C ASN A 138 23.33 27.72 -20.02
N SER A 139 22.44 27.37 -19.08
CA SER A 139 21.54 26.23 -19.28
C SER A 139 20.47 26.55 -20.32
N GLU A 140 20.18 25.59 -21.18
CA GLU A 140 19.05 25.68 -22.09
C GLU A 140 17.72 25.71 -21.31
N PRO A 141 16.64 26.30 -21.86
CA PRO A 141 15.31 26.21 -21.28
C PRO A 141 14.89 24.75 -21.04
N ILE A 142 14.15 24.49 -19.96
CA ILE A 142 13.78 23.12 -19.55
C ILE A 142 13.01 22.40 -20.67
N ALA A 143 12.10 23.10 -21.36
CA ALA A 143 11.40 22.54 -22.51
C ALA A 143 12.35 21.99 -23.59
N VAL A 144 13.45 22.68 -23.90
CA VAL A 144 14.44 22.21 -24.90
C VAL A 144 15.19 20.97 -24.40
N GLN A 145 15.51 20.93 -23.11
CA GLN A 145 16.15 19.77 -22.50
C GLN A 145 15.23 18.54 -22.56
N ILE A 146 13.95 18.73 -22.24
CA ILE A 146 12.92 17.68 -22.34
C ILE A 146 12.76 17.21 -23.78
N GLN A 147 12.71 18.12 -24.77
CA GLN A 147 12.67 17.74 -26.19
C GLN A 147 13.83 16.79 -26.55
N LYS A 148 15.06 17.12 -26.17
CA LYS A 148 16.24 16.27 -26.44
C LYS A 148 16.15 14.92 -25.74
N GLN A 149 15.69 14.89 -24.49
CA GLN A 149 15.49 13.64 -23.74
C GLN A 149 14.40 12.78 -24.39
N LEU A 150 13.27 13.37 -24.78
CA LEU A 150 12.18 12.67 -25.47
C LEU A 150 12.64 12.11 -26.81
N GLN A 151 13.30 12.91 -27.65
CA GLN A 151 13.86 12.43 -28.92
C GLN A 151 14.79 11.23 -28.72
N THR A 152 15.63 11.27 -27.69
CA THR A 152 16.54 10.16 -27.36
C THR A 152 15.75 8.91 -26.94
N ARG A 153 14.72 9.07 -26.11
CA ARG A 153 13.86 7.96 -25.65
C ARG A 153 13.03 7.36 -26.78
N ILE A 154 12.47 8.19 -27.67
CA ILE A 154 11.70 7.78 -28.84
C ILE A 154 12.59 6.99 -29.80
N LYS A 155 13.75 7.53 -30.16
CA LYS A 155 14.73 6.84 -31.01
C LYS A 155 15.19 5.53 -30.39
N ALA A 156 15.41 5.51 -29.07
CA ALA A 156 15.76 4.28 -28.37
C ALA A 156 14.64 3.24 -28.47
N LEU A 157 13.38 3.63 -28.22
CA LEU A 157 12.23 2.76 -28.33
C LEU A 157 12.07 2.16 -29.73
N GLN A 158 12.21 2.98 -30.77
CA GLN A 158 12.09 2.58 -32.17
C GLN A 158 13.24 1.64 -32.62
N LYS A 159 14.41 1.73 -31.97
CA LYS A 159 15.56 0.87 -32.26
C LYS A 159 15.38 -0.56 -31.75
N TYR A 160 14.58 -0.77 -30.70
CA TYR A 160 14.39 -2.11 -30.15
C TYR A 160 13.42 -2.93 -31.02
N ASP A 161 13.83 -4.16 -31.33
CA ASP A 161 13.01 -5.15 -32.02
C ASP A 161 11.98 -5.77 -31.06
N ILE A 162 11.01 -4.96 -30.63
CA ILE A 162 9.88 -5.37 -29.81
C ILE A 162 8.58 -5.15 -30.57
N PRO A 163 7.54 -5.98 -30.35
CA PRO A 163 6.26 -5.81 -31.03
C PRO A 163 5.67 -4.40 -30.84
N LYS A 164 5.08 -3.87 -31.90
CA LYS A 164 4.55 -2.48 -31.94
C LYS A 164 3.54 -2.18 -30.84
N PHE A 165 2.74 -3.16 -30.45
CA PHE A 165 1.85 -3.04 -29.29
C PHE A 165 2.61 -2.70 -27.99
N TYR A 166 3.74 -3.37 -27.71
CA TYR A 166 4.57 -3.07 -26.55
C TYR A 166 5.31 -1.73 -26.71
N GLN A 167 5.72 -1.36 -27.93
CA GLN A 167 6.24 -0.01 -28.19
C GLN A 167 5.21 1.05 -27.81
N TYR A 168 3.97 0.89 -28.27
CA TYR A 168 2.86 1.79 -27.93
C TYR A 168 2.62 1.86 -26.42
N LEU A 169 2.60 0.72 -25.72
CA LEU A 169 2.42 0.70 -24.26
C LEU A 169 3.55 1.46 -23.54
N ILE A 170 4.80 1.21 -23.90
CA ILE A 170 5.96 1.92 -23.31
C ILE A 170 5.91 3.40 -23.65
N PHE A 171 5.59 3.76 -24.90
CA PHE A 171 5.46 5.15 -25.33
C PHE A 171 4.40 5.88 -24.50
N LYS A 172 3.20 5.29 -24.38
CA LYS A 172 2.07 5.85 -23.62
C LYS A 172 2.32 5.93 -22.12
N GLN A 173 2.93 4.92 -21.52
CA GLN A 173 3.08 4.83 -20.06
C GLN A 173 4.36 5.49 -19.53
N CYS A 174 5.42 5.57 -20.34
CA CYS A 174 6.72 6.05 -19.90
C CYS A 174 7.16 7.33 -20.62
N ILE A 175 6.93 7.44 -21.93
CA ILE A 175 7.45 8.58 -22.71
C ILE A 175 6.53 9.79 -22.60
N ILE A 176 5.23 9.66 -22.92
CA ILE A 176 4.27 10.78 -22.83
C ILE A 176 4.25 11.40 -21.42
N PRO A 177 4.13 10.63 -20.32
CA PRO A 177 4.05 11.23 -18.99
C PRO A 177 5.32 11.97 -18.59
N SER A 178 6.47 11.63 -19.18
CA SER A 178 7.72 12.31 -18.90
C SER A 178 7.80 13.72 -19.49
N ALA A 179 7.00 14.04 -20.51
CA ALA A 179 6.86 15.39 -21.04
C ALA A 179 6.15 16.34 -20.05
N ASN A 180 5.25 15.80 -19.23
CA ASN A 180 4.43 16.57 -18.28
C ASN A 180 5.25 17.14 -17.10
N TYR A 181 6.48 16.69 -16.90
CA TYR A 181 7.33 17.17 -15.81
C TYR A 181 7.82 18.62 -16.04
N GLY A 182 8.05 19.01 -17.30
CA GLY A 182 8.54 20.35 -17.65
C GLY A 182 7.60 21.48 -17.25
N PRO A 183 6.33 21.45 -17.71
CA PRO A 183 5.36 22.49 -17.37
C PRO A 183 5.15 22.65 -15.87
N PHE A 184 5.31 21.56 -15.09
CA PHE A 184 5.27 21.62 -13.64
C PHE A 184 6.45 22.39 -13.04
N LEU A 185 7.67 22.19 -13.55
CA LEU A 185 8.86 22.92 -13.10
C LEU A 185 8.81 24.41 -13.47
N GLU A 186 8.20 24.74 -14.59
CA GLU A 186 8.10 26.11 -15.11
C GLU A 186 6.82 26.84 -14.68
N ALA A 187 6.02 26.27 -13.78
CA ALA A 187 4.74 26.85 -13.34
C ALA A 187 4.85 28.23 -12.67
N SER A 188 6.06 28.67 -12.31
CA SER A 188 6.34 29.96 -11.67
C SER A 188 6.99 31.00 -12.61
N ILE A 189 6.99 30.78 -13.93
CA ILE A 189 7.56 31.75 -14.88
C ILE A 189 6.63 32.95 -15.12
N THR A 190 7.19 34.08 -15.55
CA THR A 190 6.42 35.29 -15.89
C THR A 190 5.59 35.11 -17.17
N GLU A 191 4.54 35.91 -17.37
CA GLU A 191 3.68 35.84 -18.58
C GLU A 191 4.48 35.93 -19.89
N THR A 192 5.54 36.73 -19.92
CA THR A 192 6.40 36.87 -21.12
C THR A 192 7.22 35.61 -21.39
N GLN A 193 7.70 34.94 -20.33
CA GLN A 193 8.40 33.66 -20.46
C GLN A 193 7.44 32.53 -20.81
N LEU A 194 6.17 32.63 -20.40
CA LEU A 194 5.13 31.65 -20.71
C LEU A 194 4.85 31.55 -22.21
N ALA A 195 4.80 32.68 -22.93
CA ALA A 195 4.60 32.67 -24.39
C ALA A 195 5.74 31.94 -25.12
N ASP A 196 6.99 32.23 -24.76
CA ASP A 196 8.18 31.59 -25.34
C ASP A 196 8.31 30.10 -24.93
N ALA A 197 7.84 29.73 -23.73
CA ALA A 197 7.78 28.35 -23.30
C ALA A 197 6.67 27.58 -24.04
N LYS A 198 5.53 28.21 -24.31
CA LYS A 198 4.38 27.59 -24.97
C LYS A 198 4.76 27.02 -26.34
N ASP A 199 5.41 27.81 -27.19
CA ASP A 199 5.81 27.35 -28.53
C ASP A 199 6.71 26.10 -28.45
N LYS A 200 7.54 25.99 -27.41
CA LYS A 200 8.42 24.83 -27.18
C LYS A 200 7.64 23.59 -26.70
N TYR A 201 6.58 23.77 -25.91
CA TYR A 201 5.71 22.67 -25.49
C TYR A 201 4.77 22.23 -26.61
N ASP A 202 4.25 23.16 -27.40
CA ASP A 202 3.46 22.85 -28.59
C ASP A 202 4.31 22.00 -29.58
N TYR A 203 5.60 22.28 -29.70
CA TYR A 203 6.52 21.42 -30.46
C TYR A 203 6.72 20.02 -29.85
N ILE A 204 6.73 19.89 -28.52
CA ILE A 204 6.77 18.58 -27.85
C ILE A 204 5.51 17.77 -28.20
N ASP A 205 4.35 18.41 -28.18
CA ASP A 205 3.09 17.74 -28.51
C ASP A 205 3.07 17.24 -29.96
N ILE A 206 3.55 18.06 -30.91
CA ILE A 206 3.70 17.66 -32.32
C ILE A 206 4.66 16.47 -32.43
N MET A 207 5.83 16.53 -31.80
CA MET A 207 6.82 15.45 -31.82
C MET A 207 6.26 14.13 -31.26
N LEU A 208 5.49 14.21 -30.16
CA LEU A 208 4.86 13.03 -29.57
C LEU A 208 3.74 12.48 -30.47
N ALA A 209 2.97 13.35 -31.12
CA ALA A 209 1.93 12.94 -32.06
C ALA A 209 2.53 12.21 -33.28
N GLU A 210 3.57 12.76 -33.90
CA GLU A 210 4.30 12.16 -35.03
C GLU A 210 4.90 10.80 -34.64
N ALA A 211 5.56 10.72 -33.49
CA ALA A 211 6.13 9.46 -33.01
C ALA A 211 5.06 8.41 -32.70
N MET A 212 3.91 8.83 -32.19
CA MET A 212 2.77 7.93 -31.96
C MET A 212 2.20 7.41 -33.28
N GLU A 213 2.04 8.29 -34.28
CA GLU A 213 1.60 7.91 -35.62
C GLU A 213 2.54 6.87 -36.24
N GLU A 214 3.86 7.07 -36.18
CA GLU A 214 4.85 6.10 -36.70
C GLU A 214 4.79 4.72 -35.99
N ILE A 215 4.47 4.71 -34.68
CA ILE A 215 4.28 3.47 -33.93
C ILE A 215 2.98 2.75 -34.35
N LEU A 216 1.95 3.50 -34.75
CA LEU A 216 0.62 2.99 -35.09
C LEU A 216 0.42 2.68 -36.58
N GLU A 217 1.07 3.40 -37.49
CA GLU A 217 0.97 3.25 -38.95
C GLU A 217 1.57 1.94 -39.45
N SER A 218 2.55 1.38 -38.73
CA SER A 218 2.94 0.00 -38.94
C SER A 218 1.82 -0.88 -38.42
N ASP A 219 0.95 -1.40 -39.31
CA ASP A 219 -0.14 -2.34 -39.05
C ASP A 219 -0.01 -2.95 -37.66
N LEU A 220 -0.58 -2.29 -36.64
CA LEU A 220 -0.79 -2.96 -35.37
C LEU A 220 -1.55 -4.21 -35.79
N PRO A 221 -1.03 -5.43 -35.51
CA PRO A 221 -1.74 -6.63 -35.87
C PRO A 221 -3.04 -6.57 -35.10
N THR A 222 -4.06 -6.02 -35.76
CA THR A 222 -5.42 -5.87 -35.25
C THR A 222 -5.93 -7.25 -34.94
N LYS A 223 -5.42 -8.25 -35.68
CA LYS A 223 -5.52 -9.66 -35.40
C LYS A 223 -4.92 -10.06 -34.04
N ASP A 224 -3.68 -9.75 -33.72
CA ASP A 224 -3.08 -10.14 -32.42
C ASP A 224 -3.74 -9.42 -31.25
N LEU A 225 -4.12 -8.14 -31.41
CA LEU A 225 -4.83 -7.39 -30.38
C LEU A 225 -6.25 -7.94 -30.18
N LEU A 226 -6.94 -8.27 -31.28
CA LEU A 226 -8.25 -8.91 -31.23
C LEU A 226 -8.13 -10.31 -30.63
N ASP A 227 -7.08 -11.07 -30.92
CA ASP A 227 -6.85 -12.40 -30.36
C ASP A 227 -6.57 -12.33 -28.85
N VAL A 228 -5.78 -11.35 -28.40
CA VAL A 228 -5.56 -11.09 -26.96
C VAL A 228 -6.85 -10.62 -26.29
N MET A 229 -7.59 -9.69 -26.90
CA MET A 229 -8.89 -9.24 -26.37
C MET A 229 -9.89 -10.40 -26.30
N LEU A 230 -10.02 -11.20 -27.36
CA LEU A 230 -10.87 -12.39 -27.41
C LEU A 230 -10.46 -13.42 -26.37
N LEU A 231 -9.16 -13.61 -26.12
CA LEU A 231 -8.67 -14.48 -25.05
C LEU A 231 -9.09 -13.95 -23.68
N TRP A 232 -8.94 -12.64 -23.41
CA TRP A 232 -9.39 -12.05 -22.14
C TRP A 232 -10.91 -12.11 -21.97
N TRP A 233 -11.67 -11.88 -23.04
CA TRP A 233 -13.13 -12.07 -23.04
C TRP A 233 -13.50 -13.52 -22.77
N PHE A 234 -12.82 -14.48 -23.40
CA PHE A 234 -13.02 -15.90 -23.17
C PHE A 234 -12.72 -16.28 -21.71
N VAL A 235 -11.58 -15.83 -21.16
CA VAL A 235 -11.21 -16.04 -19.76
C VAL A 235 -12.24 -15.43 -18.82
N PHE A 236 -12.68 -14.19 -19.08
CA PHE A 236 -13.71 -13.52 -18.28
C PHE A 236 -15.04 -14.28 -18.29
N PHE A 237 -15.54 -14.67 -19.48
CA PHE A 237 -16.78 -15.42 -19.61
C PHE A 237 -16.66 -16.84 -19.03
N PHE A 238 -15.50 -17.47 -19.13
CA PHE A 238 -15.21 -18.75 -18.47
C PHE A 238 -15.35 -18.61 -16.96
N PHE A 239 -14.68 -17.63 -16.34
CA PHE A 239 -14.81 -17.40 -14.90
C PHE A 239 -16.23 -17.02 -14.49
N LEU A 240 -16.93 -16.20 -15.28
CA LEU A 240 -18.32 -15.83 -15.03
C LEU A 240 -19.26 -17.05 -15.08
N PHE A 241 -19.05 -17.96 -16.03
CA PHE A 241 -19.80 -19.21 -16.14
C PHE A 241 -19.57 -20.13 -14.94
N PHE A 242 -18.32 -20.32 -14.51
CA PHE A 242 -18.01 -21.12 -13.32
C PHE A 242 -18.52 -20.48 -12.04
N PHE A 243 -18.48 -19.16 -11.92
CA PHE A 243 -19.08 -18.43 -10.81
C PHE A 243 -20.60 -18.66 -10.77
N PHE A 244 -21.28 -18.56 -11.91
CA PHE A 244 -22.72 -18.83 -11.99
C PHE A 244 -23.05 -20.29 -11.60
N LEU A 245 -22.31 -21.27 -12.11
CA LEU A 245 -22.46 -22.67 -11.71
C LEU A 245 -22.23 -22.87 -10.21
N PHE A 246 -21.23 -22.21 -9.64
CA PHE A 246 -20.96 -22.26 -8.20
C PHE A 246 -22.13 -21.69 -7.40
N VAL A 247 -22.70 -20.56 -7.81
CA VAL A 247 -23.87 -19.96 -7.15
C VAL A 247 -25.08 -20.89 -7.24
N VAL A 248 -25.36 -21.47 -8.41
CA VAL A 248 -26.46 -22.44 -8.58
C VAL A 248 -26.25 -23.67 -7.69
N PHE A 249 -25.04 -24.22 -7.67
CA PHE A 249 -24.70 -25.37 -6.83
C PHE A 249 -24.81 -25.03 -5.33
N PHE A 250 -24.38 -23.84 -4.92
CA PHE A 250 -24.50 -23.37 -3.55
C PHE A 250 -25.95 -23.25 -3.11
N PHE A 251 -26.82 -22.67 -3.94
CA PHE A 251 -28.26 -22.59 -3.64
C PHE A 251 -28.93 -23.96 -3.63
N PHE A 252 -28.54 -24.86 -4.55
CA PHE A 252 -29.04 -26.24 -4.55
C PHE A 252 -28.62 -26.99 -3.28
N PHE A 253 -27.35 -26.89 -2.89
CA PHE A 253 -26.84 -27.48 -1.66
C PHE A 253 -27.53 -26.92 -0.43
N PHE A 254 -27.70 -25.60 -0.34
CA PHE A 254 -28.42 -24.94 0.74
C PHE A 254 -29.88 -25.41 0.81
N TRP A 255 -30.56 -25.53 -0.33
CA TRP A 255 -31.92 -26.06 -0.41
C TRP A 255 -32.00 -27.50 0.11
N VAL A 256 -31.08 -28.39 -0.30
CA VAL A 256 -31.02 -29.77 0.20
C VAL A 256 -30.78 -29.81 1.71
N VAL A 257 -29.85 -29.01 2.24
CA VAL A 257 -29.58 -28.92 3.69
C VAL A 257 -30.82 -28.45 4.45
N CYS A 258 -31.51 -27.43 3.94
CA CYS A 258 -32.77 -26.94 4.52
C CYS A 258 -33.88 -28.01 4.49
N CYS A 259 -34.03 -28.75 3.40
CA CYS A 259 -34.99 -29.86 3.30
C CYS A 259 -34.68 -30.96 4.32
N VAL A 260 -33.41 -31.36 4.46
CA VAL A 260 -32.98 -32.37 5.44
C VAL A 260 -33.25 -31.88 6.87
N TRP A 261 -32.88 -30.63 7.20
CA TRP A 261 -33.18 -30.03 8.50
C TRP A 261 -34.67 -29.96 8.80
N PHE A 262 -35.48 -29.60 7.80
CA PHE A 262 -36.93 -29.58 7.93
C PHE A 262 -37.50 -30.98 8.20
N CYS A 263 -37.00 -32.02 7.52
CA CYS A 263 -37.37 -33.41 7.79
C CYS A 263 -36.98 -33.85 9.22
N PHE A 264 -35.78 -33.50 9.69
CA PHE A 264 -35.36 -33.79 11.07
C PHE A 264 -36.22 -33.06 12.10
N PHE A 265 -36.52 -31.78 11.87
CA PHE A 265 -37.39 -31.00 12.74
C PHE A 265 -38.80 -31.61 12.78
N PHE A 266 -39.36 -31.98 11.62
CA PHE A 266 -40.66 -32.63 11.54
C PHE A 266 -40.68 -33.97 12.30
N LEU A 267 -39.66 -34.81 12.11
CA LEU A 267 -39.51 -36.06 12.87
C LEU A 267 -39.38 -35.80 14.37
N PHE A 268 -38.61 -34.78 14.78
CA PHE A 268 -38.47 -34.42 16.18
C PHE A 268 -39.77 -33.93 16.79
N VAL A 269 -40.57 -33.12 16.07
CA VAL A 269 -41.90 -32.68 16.50
C VAL A 269 -42.86 -33.88 16.60
N VAL A 270 -42.91 -34.75 15.59
CA VAL A 270 -43.76 -35.95 15.61
C VAL A 270 -43.36 -36.87 16.76
N PHE A 271 -42.06 -37.11 16.96
CA PHE A 271 -41.55 -37.94 18.05
C PHE A 271 -41.80 -37.30 19.42
N GLY A 272 -41.63 -35.97 19.54
CA GLY A 272 -41.96 -35.21 20.74
C GLY A 272 -43.44 -35.30 21.08
N VAL A 273 -44.33 -35.17 20.10
CA VAL A 273 -45.78 -35.38 20.29
C VAL A 273 -46.07 -36.82 20.71
N PHE A 274 -45.45 -37.82 20.09
CA PHE A 274 -45.60 -39.22 20.48
C PHE A 274 -45.10 -39.49 21.91
N VAL A 275 -43.99 -38.88 22.34
CA VAL A 275 -43.47 -39.02 23.70
C VAL A 275 -44.36 -38.29 24.71
N VAL A 276 -44.89 -37.11 24.38
CA VAL A 276 -45.80 -36.37 25.27
C VAL A 276 -47.15 -37.07 25.40
N VAL A 277 -47.71 -37.59 24.29
CA VAL A 277 -49.00 -38.31 24.31
C VAL A 277 -48.84 -39.71 24.89
N GLY A 278 -47.79 -40.44 24.51
CA GLY A 278 -47.47 -41.77 25.04
C GLY A 278 -47.01 -41.75 26.50
N GLY A 279 -46.18 -40.77 26.87
CA GLY A 279 -45.76 -40.50 28.24
C GLY A 279 -46.92 -39.99 29.11
N GLY A 280 -47.79 -39.15 28.56
CA GLY A 280 -49.03 -38.71 29.21
C GLY A 280 -49.97 -39.89 29.54
N LEU A 281 -50.10 -40.86 28.62
CA LEU A 281 -50.86 -42.09 28.85
C LEU A 281 -50.22 -43.00 29.91
N LEU A 282 -48.88 -43.08 29.97
CA LEU A 282 -48.17 -43.81 31.02
C LEU A 282 -48.34 -43.17 32.40
N VAL A 283 -48.30 -41.84 32.49
CA VAL A 283 -48.53 -41.09 33.73
C VAL A 283 -49.99 -41.18 34.16
N LEU A 284 -50.95 -41.12 33.23
CA LEU A 284 -52.37 -41.36 33.53
C LEU A 284 -52.61 -42.80 34.01
N GLY A 285 -51.95 -43.79 33.39
CA GLY A 285 -51.99 -45.18 33.81
C GLY A 285 -51.45 -45.37 35.23
N TRP A 286 -50.33 -44.72 35.56
CA TRP A 286 -49.76 -44.73 36.90
C TRP A 286 -50.67 -44.03 37.93
N LEU A 287 -51.24 -42.87 37.59
CA LEU A 287 -52.17 -42.15 38.47
C LEU A 287 -53.45 -42.96 38.72
N LEU A 288 -54.00 -43.62 37.70
CA LEU A 288 -55.15 -44.52 37.86
C LEU A 288 -54.82 -45.71 38.76
N LEU A 289 -53.60 -46.25 38.67
CA LEU A 289 -53.14 -47.37 39.51
C LEU A 289 -52.92 -46.95 40.97
N VAL A 290 -52.42 -45.73 41.20
CA VAL A 290 -52.29 -45.11 42.53
C VAL A 290 -53.67 -44.81 43.14
N VAL A 291 -54.62 -44.29 42.34
CA VAL A 291 -56.01 -44.08 42.78
C VAL A 291 -56.69 -45.42 43.10
N PHE A 292 -56.44 -46.47 42.30
CA PHE A 292 -56.98 -47.81 42.57
C PHE A 292 -56.46 -48.39 43.89
N PHE A 293 -55.18 -48.18 44.22
CA PHE A 293 -54.59 -48.60 45.51
C PHE A 293 -55.07 -47.75 46.70
N LEU A 294 -55.23 -46.44 46.52
CA LEU A 294 -55.74 -45.55 47.57
C LEU A 294 -57.23 -45.76 47.85
N CYS A 295 -58.04 -46.04 46.82
CA CYS A 295 -59.45 -46.37 46.98
C CYS A 295 -59.67 -47.82 47.46
N GLY A 296 -58.79 -48.76 47.12
CA GLY A 296 -58.83 -50.14 47.63
C GLY A 296 -58.53 -50.26 49.13
N GLY A 297 -57.73 -49.35 49.69
CA GLY A 297 -57.41 -49.30 51.13
C GLY A 297 -58.53 -48.75 52.02
N PHE A 298 -59.50 -48.01 51.48
CA PHE A 298 -60.58 -47.39 52.25
C PHE A 298 -61.85 -48.26 52.39
N CYS A 299 -61.95 -49.37 51.67
CA CYS A 299 -63.07 -50.32 51.81
C CYS A 299 -62.88 -51.38 52.91
N CYS A 300 -61.74 -51.43 53.61
CA CYS A 300 -61.49 -52.40 54.69
C CYS A 300 -61.76 -51.89 56.12
N ASN A 301 -62.31 -50.68 56.31
CA ASN A 301 -62.50 -50.11 57.66
C ASN A 301 -63.95 -49.80 58.07
N PHE A 302 -64.96 -50.41 57.42
CA PHE A 302 -66.36 -50.28 57.83
C PHE A 302 -66.93 -51.49 58.60
N LYS A 303 -66.12 -52.52 58.88
CA LYS A 303 -66.58 -53.75 59.57
C LYS A 303 -66.32 -53.77 61.08
N LEU A 304 -65.81 -52.68 61.68
CA LEU A 304 -65.44 -52.63 63.10
C LEU A 304 -66.34 -51.75 63.99
N CYS A 305 -67.38 -51.08 63.47
CA CYS A 305 -68.19 -50.12 64.24
C CYS A 305 -69.71 -50.41 64.33
N TYR A 306 -70.19 -51.62 64.01
CA TYR A 306 -71.58 -52.00 64.33
C TYR A 306 -71.71 -53.46 64.79
N GLN A 307 -70.73 -53.92 65.56
CA GLN A 307 -70.79 -55.13 66.41
C GLN A 307 -70.75 -54.77 67.91
N VAL A 308 -71.22 -53.57 68.26
CA VAL A 308 -71.34 -53.06 69.65
C VAL A 308 -72.81 -52.75 70.00
N MET A 309 -73.75 -53.48 69.38
CA MET A 309 -75.11 -53.60 69.92
C MET A 309 -75.50 -55.08 69.94
N GLU A 310 -75.57 -55.59 71.18
CA GLU A 310 -76.20 -56.85 71.63
C GLU A 310 -75.43 -58.17 71.49
N VAL A 311 -74.59 -58.40 72.50
CA VAL A 311 -74.45 -59.69 73.18
C VAL A 311 -75.18 -59.54 74.53
N GLN A 312 -76.08 -60.48 74.91
CA GLN A 312 -76.77 -60.58 76.23
C GLN A 312 -77.83 -59.46 76.49
N LEU A 313 -79.05 -59.65 77.01
CA LEU A 313 -79.77 -60.64 77.83
C LEU A 313 -81.29 -60.60 77.44
N VAL A 314 -82.11 -61.65 77.63
CA VAL A 314 -82.97 -61.89 78.83
C VAL A 314 -83.51 -60.63 79.51
#